data_AF-A0A662W7V1-F1
#
_entry.id   AF-A0A662W7V1-F1
#
_cell.length_a   1.000
_cell.length_b   1.000
_cell.length_c   1.000
_cell.angle_alpha   90.00
_cell.angle_beta   90.00
_cell.angle_gamma   90.00
#
_symmetry.space_group_name_H-M   'P 1'
#
loop_
_entity.id
_entity.type
_entity.pdbx_description
1 polymer ?
#
loop_
_entity_poly.entity_id
_entity_poly.type
_entity_poly.pdbx_seq_one_letter_code
_entity_poly.pdbx_strand_id
1 'polypeptide(L)'
;MEQDKSYKNIFELDYKDEELIKYVCALSNKVPVYSPEETKIRFVSKEELKELVKDLKQKGRLVELKKTLENLKRNYWKEFECELYRIAPIPMRFQYPYWVKLIEVALKDESSVSAVIRRILLEKIENIIEYMENSGNYNPEAINLLKKRLEDTKKGIKERRGLDSFILFEVFLPEEELKESAKSDPSKARTANETIEEIRSFAKLALKKKMLASGVSEKLSELLLEYMVFEVEFQDASLRFENNELVIRIEALPPFFPRGFSSKHLEEVDYDEFIVGFPLVALQRHSPEEIKKLVEVTGIPAFKGLSEEEIRTLKDVVVQSEKTQKISKLLDVSGDDVMLQVLRKVYKNIEGFDPVFDSALDPNFVIPDIIQDWVNFAGTELLSIRIPITVKDDAVYVKGTNIKVDDTIALWGYIAREYKSRFDLGESSAPIDFENLSDEDIDKLLDSVENELAIKGAEKLSLLLSTKIADAIRTSEVFTTTLPHGFISILRLFTGKSPKEIIVDYLRR
;
A
#
# COMPACT_ATOMS: atom_id res chain seq x y z
N MET A 1 3.24 26.36 20.09
CA MET A 1 1.84 26.72 19.75
C MET A 1 1.78 28.23 19.60
N GLU A 2 1.95 28.75 18.39
CA GLU A 2 1.65 30.15 18.10
C GLU A 2 0.13 30.34 18.16
N GLN A 3 -0.34 31.30 18.96
CA GLN A 3 -1.74 31.70 18.99
C GLN A 3 -2.16 32.17 17.60
N ASP A 4 -3.05 31.39 16.94
CA ASP A 4 -3.64 31.76 15.65
C ASP A 4 -4.26 33.16 15.77
N LYS A 5 -3.80 34.07 14.89
CA LYS A 5 -4.30 35.44 14.76
C LYS A 5 -5.84 35.46 14.65
N SER A 6 -6.45 36.32 15.48
CA SER A 6 -7.87 36.66 15.69
C SER A 6 -8.93 35.82 14.95
N TYR A 7 -9.73 35.06 15.72
CA TYR A 7 -11.02 34.55 15.25
C TYR A 7 -11.89 35.68 14.68
N LYS A 8 -12.75 35.36 13.71
CA LYS A 8 -13.69 36.33 13.11
C LYS A 8 -14.64 36.87 14.18
N ASN A 9 -14.98 38.15 14.06
CA ASN A 9 -16.10 38.71 14.80
C ASN A 9 -17.41 38.10 14.26
N ILE A 10 -18.10 37.30 15.08
CA ILE A 10 -19.32 36.59 14.66
C ILE A 10 -20.60 37.41 14.83
N PHE A 11 -20.51 38.63 15.37
CA PHE A 11 -21.67 39.50 15.63
C PHE A 11 -22.11 40.32 14.41
N GLU A 12 -21.49 40.08 13.27
CA GLU A 12 -21.94 40.55 11.96
C GLU A 12 -21.82 39.39 10.97
N LEU A 13 -22.89 39.12 10.21
CA LEU A 13 -22.89 38.13 9.14
C LEU A 13 -23.36 38.74 7.83
N ASP A 14 -22.89 38.21 6.71
CA ASP A 14 -23.47 38.51 5.39
C ASP A 14 -24.80 37.75 5.21
N TYR A 15 -25.71 38.29 4.39
CA TYR A 15 -26.99 37.61 4.09
C TYR A 15 -26.83 36.20 3.51
N LYS A 16 -25.72 35.91 2.83
CA LYS A 16 -25.42 34.57 2.29
C LYS A 16 -25.18 33.52 3.38
N ASP A 17 -24.93 33.94 4.61
CA ASP A 17 -24.65 33.07 5.76
C ASP A 17 -25.86 33.01 6.73
N GLU A 18 -27.09 33.20 6.23
CA GLU A 18 -28.34 33.11 7.02
C GLU A 18 -28.47 31.79 7.80
N GLU A 19 -27.93 30.69 7.28
CA GLU A 19 -27.89 29.39 7.95
C GLU A 19 -27.10 29.40 9.27
N LEU A 20 -26.18 30.36 9.44
CA LEU A 20 -25.34 30.49 10.62
C LEU A 20 -26.01 31.31 11.75
N ILE A 21 -27.11 32.01 11.45
CA ILE A 21 -27.83 32.89 12.40
C ILE A 21 -28.13 32.17 13.72
N LYS A 22 -28.63 30.93 13.65
CA LYS A 22 -29.01 30.15 14.84
C LYS A 22 -27.86 29.97 15.82
N TYR A 23 -26.63 29.80 15.31
CA TYR A 23 -25.44 29.65 16.15
C TYR A 23 -25.09 30.98 16.82
N VAL A 24 -25.05 32.09 16.09
CA VAL A 24 -24.76 33.41 16.68
C VAL A 24 -25.81 33.77 17.73
N CYS A 25 -27.10 33.56 17.45
CA CYS A 25 -28.18 33.83 18.40
C CYS A 25 -28.02 33.02 19.70
N ALA A 26 -27.79 31.71 19.59
CA ALA A 26 -27.62 30.85 20.76
C ALA A 26 -26.35 31.18 21.57
N LEU A 27 -25.25 31.48 20.86
CA LEU A 27 -23.96 31.82 21.47
C LEU A 27 -23.92 33.20 22.12
N SER A 28 -24.81 34.12 21.74
CA SER A 28 -24.76 35.52 22.20
C SER A 28 -26.01 35.99 22.94
N ASN A 29 -27.10 35.22 22.92
CA ASN A 29 -28.43 35.63 23.36
C ASN A 29 -28.97 36.90 22.67
N LYS A 30 -28.42 37.24 21.49
CA LYS A 30 -28.83 38.40 20.69
C LYS A 30 -29.83 38.00 19.60
N VAL A 31 -30.56 38.99 19.09
CA VAL A 31 -31.57 38.82 18.05
C VAL A 31 -31.03 39.34 16.71
N PRO A 32 -31.23 38.60 15.60
CA PRO A 32 -30.74 39.00 14.29
C PRO A 32 -31.65 40.05 13.66
N VAL A 33 -31.02 41.10 13.15
CA VAL A 33 -31.64 42.25 12.50
C VAL A 33 -31.01 42.44 11.12
N TYR A 34 -31.87 42.55 10.12
CA TYR A 34 -31.47 42.72 8.72
C TYR A 34 -31.23 44.20 8.40
N SER A 35 -30.04 44.53 7.89
CA SER A 35 -29.73 45.85 7.33
C SER A 35 -29.68 45.76 5.79
N PRO A 36 -30.74 46.18 5.08
CA PRO A 36 -30.78 46.14 3.61
C PRO A 36 -29.68 47.01 2.98
N GLU A 37 -29.36 48.15 3.61
CA GLU A 37 -28.37 49.11 3.12
C GLU A 37 -26.95 48.54 3.12
N GLU A 38 -26.64 47.68 4.09
CA GLU A 38 -25.30 47.09 4.23
C GLU A 38 -25.25 45.63 3.78
N THR A 39 -26.39 45.03 3.43
CA THR A 39 -26.53 43.58 3.12
C THR A 39 -25.98 42.67 4.22
N LYS A 40 -26.07 43.14 5.47
CA LYS A 40 -25.54 42.49 6.67
C LYS A 40 -26.62 42.19 7.69
N ILE A 41 -26.48 41.06 8.37
CA ILE A 41 -27.23 40.70 9.56
C ILE A 41 -26.42 41.14 10.78
N ARG A 42 -27.01 42.04 11.57
CA ARG A 42 -26.46 42.48 12.86
C ARG A 42 -27.19 41.79 14.00
N PHE A 43 -26.53 41.66 15.14
CA PHE A 43 -27.08 41.02 16.31
C PHE A 43 -27.18 42.02 17.46
N VAL A 44 -28.41 42.28 17.91
CA VAL A 44 -28.72 43.28 18.96
C VAL A 44 -29.24 42.62 20.23
N SER A 45 -29.05 43.28 21.37
CA SER A 45 -29.60 42.80 22.64
C SER A 45 -31.14 42.90 22.66
N LYS A 46 -31.80 42.23 23.60
CA LYS A 46 -33.27 42.32 23.75
C LYS A 46 -33.69 43.72 24.20
N GLU A 47 -32.81 44.44 24.89
CA GLU A 47 -33.00 45.81 25.34
C GLU A 47 -33.00 46.76 24.15
N GLU A 48 -31.98 46.69 23.30
CA GLU A 48 -31.83 47.49 22.06
C GLU A 48 -32.96 47.21 21.05
N LEU A 49 -33.45 45.96 21.04
CA LEU A 49 -34.50 45.53 20.12
C LEU A 49 -35.82 46.29 20.30
N LYS A 50 -36.17 46.70 21.53
CA LYS A 50 -37.40 47.47 21.79
C LYS A 50 -37.36 48.83 21.12
N GLU A 51 -36.21 49.49 21.19
CA GLU A 51 -35.99 50.80 20.56
C GLU A 51 -35.98 50.66 19.04
N LEU A 52 -35.30 49.63 18.53
CA LEU A 52 -35.24 49.34 17.11
C LEU A 52 -36.62 49.02 16.51
N VAL A 53 -37.45 48.21 17.17
CA VAL A 53 -38.81 47.90 16.71
C VAL A 53 -39.66 49.16 16.62
N LYS A 54 -39.51 50.07 17.59
CA LYS A 54 -40.19 51.37 17.57
C LYS A 54 -39.71 52.24 16.40
N ASP A 55 -38.40 52.30 16.18
CA ASP A 55 -37.78 53.05 15.08
C ASP A 55 -38.20 52.51 13.70
N LEU A 56 -38.13 51.19 13.47
CA LEU A 56 -38.56 50.55 12.23
C LEU A 56 -40.05 50.80 11.94
N LYS A 57 -40.89 50.76 12.97
CA LYS A 57 -42.32 51.08 12.86
C LYS A 57 -42.55 52.55 12.51
N GLN A 58 -41.81 53.47 13.14
CA GLN A 58 -41.89 54.92 12.86
C GLN A 58 -41.40 55.27 11.44
N LYS A 59 -40.34 54.60 10.97
CA LYS A 59 -39.75 54.80 9.64
C LYS A 59 -40.49 54.04 8.51
N GLY A 60 -41.57 53.31 8.83
CA GLY A 60 -42.34 52.56 7.82
C GLY A 60 -41.64 51.33 7.23
N ARG A 61 -40.57 50.85 7.86
CA ARG A 61 -39.76 49.68 7.43
C ARG A 61 -40.43 48.36 7.83
N LEU A 62 -41.60 48.09 7.23
CA LEU A 62 -42.50 46.99 7.66
C LEU A 62 -41.95 45.60 7.33
N VAL A 63 -41.14 45.45 6.28
CA VAL A 63 -40.58 44.15 5.87
C VAL A 63 -39.52 43.70 6.86
N GLU A 64 -38.61 44.60 7.23
CA GLU A 64 -37.56 44.39 8.23
C GLU A 64 -38.18 44.14 9.60
N LEU A 65 -39.21 44.91 9.96
CA LEU A 65 -39.96 44.71 11.18
C LEU A 65 -40.60 43.32 11.23
N LYS A 66 -41.26 42.90 10.14
CA LYS A 66 -41.85 41.55 10.05
C LYS A 66 -40.79 40.46 10.25
N LYS A 67 -39.67 40.52 9.51
CA LYS A 67 -38.57 39.56 9.64
C LYS A 67 -38.00 39.52 11.06
N THR A 68 -37.79 40.68 11.68
CA THR A 68 -37.29 40.79 13.05
C THR A 68 -38.25 40.15 14.06
N LEU A 69 -39.55 40.39 13.92
CA LEU A 69 -40.59 39.77 14.76
C LEU A 69 -40.73 38.26 14.52
N GLU A 70 -40.53 37.79 13.29
CA GLU A 70 -40.50 36.35 12.97
C GLU A 70 -39.29 35.67 13.62
N ASN A 71 -38.11 36.29 13.56
CA ASN A 71 -36.91 35.81 14.22
C ASN A 71 -37.05 35.74 15.74
N LEU A 72 -37.74 36.70 16.35
CA LEU A 72 -38.06 36.67 17.79
C LEU A 72 -38.89 35.45 18.22
N LYS A 73 -39.73 34.92 17.33
CA LYS A 73 -40.54 33.73 17.61
C LYS A 73 -39.77 32.43 17.48
N ARG A 74 -38.60 32.44 16.84
CA ARG A 74 -37.78 31.24 16.67
C ARG A 74 -37.07 30.86 17.96
N ASN A 75 -36.99 29.56 18.21
CA ASN A 75 -36.25 29.01 19.34
C ASN A 75 -34.84 28.60 18.89
N TYR A 76 -33.98 29.60 18.70
CA TYR A 76 -32.60 29.38 18.27
C TYR A 76 -31.79 28.50 19.23
N TRP A 77 -32.10 28.52 20.53
CA TRP A 77 -31.48 27.64 21.50
C TRP A 77 -31.76 26.16 21.19
N LYS A 78 -33.03 25.80 20.98
CA LYS A 78 -33.42 24.43 20.65
C LYS A 78 -32.87 23.99 19.29
N GLU A 79 -32.89 24.88 18.30
CA GLU A 79 -32.28 24.59 16.99
C GLU A 79 -30.77 24.31 17.13
N PHE A 80 -30.05 25.15 17.88
CA PHE A 80 -28.62 24.97 18.17
C PHE A 80 -28.34 23.64 18.89
N GLU A 81 -29.11 23.32 19.94
CA GLU A 81 -29.00 22.06 20.66
C GLU A 81 -29.19 20.86 19.72
N CYS A 82 -30.24 20.85 18.90
CA CYS A 82 -30.48 19.78 17.94
C CYS A 82 -29.30 19.58 16.96
N GLU A 83 -28.70 20.66 16.46
CA GLU A 83 -27.56 20.60 15.54
C GLU A 83 -26.28 20.06 16.20
N LEU A 84 -26.09 20.29 17.49
CA LEU A 84 -24.97 19.73 18.26
C LEU A 84 -25.07 18.23 18.48
N TYR A 85 -26.27 17.65 18.46
CA TYR A 85 -26.45 16.20 18.57
C TYR A 85 -26.58 15.50 17.21
N ARG A 86 -26.83 16.23 16.13
CA ARG A 86 -26.89 15.69 14.77
C ARG A 86 -25.49 15.37 14.25
N ILE A 87 -25.15 14.09 14.20
CA ILE A 87 -23.88 13.61 13.63
C ILE A 87 -23.99 13.55 12.11
N ALA A 88 -23.01 14.10 11.40
CA ALA A 88 -22.93 14.08 9.95
C ALA A 88 -21.60 13.46 9.47
N PRO A 89 -21.60 12.63 8.41
CA PRO A 89 -20.38 12.26 7.70
C PRO A 89 -19.87 13.44 6.88
N ILE A 90 -18.56 13.63 6.86
CA ILE A 90 -17.87 14.69 6.13
C ILE A 90 -16.82 14.05 5.22
N PRO A 91 -17.14 13.80 3.94
CA PRO A 91 -16.15 13.36 2.96
C PRO A 91 -15.25 14.55 2.58
N MET A 92 -13.94 14.34 2.61
CA MET A 92 -12.93 15.35 2.28
C MET A 92 -11.90 14.74 1.33
N ARG A 93 -11.78 15.33 0.14
CA ARG A 93 -10.74 14.97 -0.83
C ARG A 93 -9.46 15.76 -0.57
N PHE A 94 -8.37 15.07 -0.26
CA PHE A 94 -7.05 15.66 -0.04
C PHE A 94 -6.16 15.40 -1.26
N GLN A 95 -5.50 16.44 -1.73
CA GLN A 95 -4.53 16.35 -2.83
C GLN A 95 -3.19 15.88 -2.29
N TYR A 96 -2.38 15.26 -3.14
CA TYR A 96 -0.96 15.05 -2.86
C TYR A 96 -0.27 16.40 -2.53
N PRO A 97 0.67 16.45 -1.55
CA PRO A 97 1.13 15.37 -0.68
C PRO A 97 0.33 15.22 0.63
N TYR A 98 -0.71 16.03 0.85
CA TYR A 98 -1.41 16.12 2.14
C TYR A 98 -2.12 14.83 2.57
N TRP A 99 -2.62 14.04 1.62
CA TRP A 99 -3.24 12.75 1.98
C TRP A 99 -2.19 11.76 2.52
N VAL A 100 -0.97 11.76 1.98
CA VAL A 100 0.16 10.95 2.48
C VAL A 100 0.59 11.46 3.86
N LYS A 101 0.65 12.79 4.05
CA LYS A 101 0.94 13.41 5.36
C LYS A 101 -0.10 13.03 6.43
N LEU A 102 -1.39 12.93 6.04
CA LEU A 102 -2.44 12.45 6.94
C LEU A 102 -2.26 10.98 7.32
N ILE A 103 -1.90 10.13 6.37
CA ILE A 103 -1.59 8.72 6.64
C ILE A 103 -0.38 8.60 7.56
N GLU A 104 0.67 9.39 7.32
CA GLU A 104 1.85 9.42 8.20
C GLU A 104 1.46 9.70 9.66
N VAL A 105 0.67 10.76 9.89
CA VAL A 105 0.19 11.11 11.24
C VAL A 105 -0.70 10.00 11.81
N ALA A 106 -1.55 9.39 10.99
CA ALA A 106 -2.43 8.30 11.41
C ALA A 106 -1.64 7.06 11.83
N LEU A 107 -0.70 6.61 11.00
CA LEU A 107 0.14 5.45 11.30
C LEU A 107 1.05 5.69 12.50
N LYS A 108 1.66 6.88 12.60
CA LYS A 108 2.52 7.26 13.73
C LYS A 108 1.77 7.25 15.07
N ASP A 109 0.51 7.66 15.06
CA ASP A 109 -0.34 7.70 16.25
C ASP A 109 -1.11 6.38 16.47
N GLU A 110 -0.80 5.32 15.72
CA GLU A 110 -1.52 4.05 15.74
C GLU A 110 -3.04 4.23 15.67
N SER A 111 -3.50 5.07 14.72
CA SER A 111 -4.88 5.51 14.60
C SER A 111 -5.36 5.51 13.14
N SER A 112 -6.67 5.64 12.96
CA SER A 112 -7.24 5.82 11.61
C SER A 112 -7.14 7.28 11.15
N VAL A 113 -6.99 7.50 9.83
CA VAL A 113 -7.01 8.85 9.24
C VAL A 113 -8.28 9.63 9.65
N SER A 114 -9.44 8.96 9.68
CA SER A 114 -10.71 9.55 10.12
C SER A 114 -10.67 10.04 11.57
N ALA A 115 -9.98 9.33 12.46
CA ALA A 115 -9.81 9.71 13.86
C ALA A 115 -8.83 10.88 14.01
N VAL A 116 -7.71 10.87 13.27
CA VAL A 116 -6.76 12.00 13.24
C VAL A 116 -7.44 13.28 12.77
N ILE A 117 -8.16 13.23 11.65
CA ILE A 117 -8.94 14.37 11.14
C ILE A 117 -9.90 14.87 12.23
N ARG A 118 -10.63 13.97 12.89
CA ARG A 118 -11.58 14.37 13.94
C ARG A 118 -10.89 15.05 15.10
N ARG A 119 -9.78 14.50 15.58
CA ARG A 119 -9.01 15.05 16.69
C ARG A 119 -8.55 16.48 16.38
N ILE A 120 -7.95 16.71 15.22
CA ILE A 120 -7.52 18.04 14.78
C ILE A 120 -8.71 19.03 14.77
N LEU A 121 -9.87 18.63 14.24
CA LEU A 121 -11.06 19.49 14.22
C LEU A 121 -11.61 19.76 15.62
N LEU A 122 -11.61 18.77 16.52
CA LEU A 122 -12.08 18.91 17.90
C LEU A 122 -11.13 19.78 18.74
N GLU A 123 -9.82 19.66 18.55
CA GLU A 123 -8.83 20.57 19.15
C GLU A 123 -9.09 22.02 18.69
N LYS A 124 -9.46 22.22 17.43
CA LYS A 124 -9.82 23.57 16.95
C LYS A 124 -11.11 24.08 17.58
N ILE A 125 -12.11 23.23 17.81
CA ILE A 125 -13.33 23.57 18.57
C ILE A 125 -13.00 23.93 20.01
N GLU A 126 -12.13 23.17 20.67
CA GLU A 126 -11.69 23.42 22.04
C GLU A 126 -11.06 24.81 22.18
N ASN A 127 -10.14 25.15 21.27
CA ASN A 127 -9.54 26.49 21.21
C ASN A 127 -10.59 27.61 21.00
N ILE A 128 -11.64 27.36 20.21
CA ILE A 128 -12.75 28.31 20.03
C ILE A 128 -13.54 28.48 21.32
N ILE A 129 -13.82 27.38 22.04
CA ILE A 129 -14.52 27.41 23.33
C ILE A 129 -13.72 28.22 24.35
N GLU A 130 -12.41 27.97 24.47
CA GLU A 130 -11.53 28.72 25.37
C GLU A 130 -11.51 30.21 25.03
N TYR A 131 -11.44 30.57 23.74
CA TYR A 131 -11.56 31.96 23.31
C TYR A 131 -12.90 32.59 23.72
N MET A 132 -14.01 31.87 23.55
CA MET A 132 -15.32 32.38 23.95
C MET A 132 -15.38 32.66 25.46
N GLU A 133 -14.87 31.76 26.28
CA GLU A 133 -14.82 31.93 27.74
C GLU A 133 -14.01 33.16 28.15
N ASN A 134 -12.81 33.31 27.58
CA ASN A 134 -11.91 34.39 27.92
C ASN A 134 -12.43 35.76 27.48
N SER A 135 -13.29 35.82 26.45
CA SER A 135 -13.83 37.08 25.94
C SER A 135 -14.96 37.69 26.79
N GLY A 136 -15.66 36.88 27.60
CA GLY A 136 -16.80 37.31 28.41
C GLY A 136 -18.06 37.75 27.65
N ASN A 137 -18.06 37.72 26.31
CA ASN A 137 -19.13 38.26 25.47
C ASN A 137 -20.17 37.22 24.99
N TYR A 138 -20.03 35.97 25.41
CA TYR A 138 -20.84 34.84 24.94
C TYR A 138 -21.69 34.25 26.08
N ASN A 139 -22.79 33.60 25.71
CA ASN A 139 -23.72 32.96 26.61
C ASN A 139 -23.05 31.79 27.38
N PRO A 140 -22.91 31.87 28.72
CA PRO A 140 -22.29 30.81 29.52
C PRO A 140 -22.99 29.45 29.40
N GLU A 141 -24.32 29.44 29.23
CA GLU A 141 -25.07 28.19 29.04
C GLU A 141 -24.69 27.50 27.73
N ALA A 142 -24.50 28.28 26.65
CA ALA A 142 -24.10 27.76 25.35
C ALA A 142 -22.69 27.15 25.41
N ILE A 143 -21.76 27.84 26.08
CA ILE A 143 -20.39 27.37 26.29
C ILE A 143 -20.40 26.05 27.07
N ASN A 144 -21.16 25.96 28.16
CA ASN A 144 -21.27 24.74 28.96
C ASN A 144 -21.83 23.56 28.14
N LEU A 145 -22.85 23.81 27.31
CA LEU A 145 -23.40 22.79 26.41
C LEU A 145 -22.35 22.33 25.39
N LEU A 146 -21.58 23.25 24.81
CA LEU A 146 -20.51 22.93 23.88
C LEU A 146 -19.40 22.11 24.53
N LYS A 147 -18.96 22.47 25.74
CA LYS A 147 -17.96 21.71 26.50
C LYS A 147 -18.44 20.28 26.77
N LYS A 148 -19.66 20.13 27.27
CA LYS A 148 -20.26 18.81 27.50
C LYS A 148 -20.27 17.99 26.22
N ARG A 149 -20.72 18.60 25.11
CA ARG A 149 -20.80 17.89 23.83
C ARG A 149 -19.43 17.53 23.27
N LEU A 150 -18.43 18.39 23.45
CA LEU A 150 -17.05 18.17 23.03
C LEU A 150 -16.48 16.94 23.75
N GLU A 151 -16.63 16.89 25.08
CA GLU A 151 -16.23 15.76 25.91
C GLU A 151 -16.91 14.45 25.48
N ASP A 152 -18.23 14.48 25.27
CA ASP A 152 -18.98 13.31 24.80
C ASP A 152 -18.49 12.83 23.42
N THR A 153 -18.12 13.77 22.53
CA THR A 153 -17.63 13.46 21.19
C THR A 153 -16.21 12.89 21.22
N LYS A 154 -15.33 13.42 22.10
CA LYS A 154 -13.97 12.90 22.32
C LYS A 154 -13.99 11.46 22.86
N LYS A 155 -14.86 11.17 23.85
CA LYS A 155 -15.02 9.81 24.40
C LYS A 155 -15.49 8.77 23.38
N GLY A 156 -16.22 9.20 22.36
CA GLY A 156 -16.71 8.33 21.28
C GLY A 156 -15.69 7.96 20.21
N ILE A 157 -14.45 8.49 20.29
CA ILE A 157 -13.38 8.16 19.35
C ILE A 157 -12.84 6.78 19.71
N LYS A 158 -13.28 5.74 18.99
CA LYS A 158 -12.62 4.44 19.04
C LYS A 158 -11.28 4.54 18.32
N GLU A 159 -10.20 4.62 19.08
CA GLU A 159 -8.86 4.40 18.56
C GLU A 159 -8.75 2.94 18.12
N ARG A 160 -8.72 2.71 16.81
CA ARG A 160 -8.25 1.43 16.29
C ARG A 160 -6.75 1.42 16.49
N ARG A 161 -6.28 0.63 17.46
CA ARG A 161 -4.87 0.28 17.60
C ARG A 161 -4.53 -0.76 16.55
N GLY A 162 -4.30 -0.31 15.33
CA GLY A 162 -3.87 -1.14 14.22
C GLY A 162 -2.88 -0.35 13.39
N LEU A 163 -1.71 -0.92 13.15
CA LEU A 163 -0.73 -0.45 12.17
C LEU A 163 -1.26 -0.74 10.74
N ASP A 164 -2.50 -0.37 10.46
CA ASP A 164 -3.18 -0.78 9.22
C ASP A 164 -2.49 -0.06 8.06
N SER A 165 -1.80 -0.84 7.23
CA SER A 165 -1.14 -0.36 6.03
C SER A 165 -2.13 0.31 5.07
N PHE A 166 -1.73 1.40 4.41
CA PHE A 166 -2.55 2.00 3.35
C PHE A 166 -2.11 1.50 1.99
N ILE A 167 -3.00 0.87 1.22
CA ILE A 167 -2.69 0.28 -0.09
C ILE A 167 -2.67 1.39 -1.15
N LEU A 168 -1.55 1.51 -1.86
CA LEU A 168 -1.34 2.36 -3.04
C LEU A 168 -1.89 1.68 -4.30
N PHE A 169 -1.60 0.40 -4.48
CA PHE A 169 -2.15 -0.44 -5.54
C PHE A 169 -2.16 -1.92 -5.13
N GLU A 170 -3.21 -2.64 -5.49
CA GLU A 170 -3.49 -4.01 -5.04
C GLU A 170 -2.67 -5.07 -5.79
N VAL A 171 -2.65 -5.03 -7.12
CA VAL A 171 -1.92 -6.01 -7.93
C VAL A 171 -1.20 -5.32 -9.09
N PHE A 172 0.05 -5.70 -9.31
CA PHE A 172 0.85 -5.26 -10.44
C PHE A 172 1.52 -6.47 -11.12
N LEU A 173 1.18 -6.69 -12.39
CA LEU A 173 1.61 -7.81 -13.21
C LEU A 173 2.42 -7.28 -14.41
N PRO A 174 3.74 -7.06 -14.27
CA PRO A 174 4.58 -6.47 -15.31
C PRO A 174 4.40 -7.10 -16.70
N GLU A 175 4.38 -8.44 -16.77
CA GLU A 175 4.25 -9.13 -18.05
C GLU A 175 2.92 -8.89 -18.74
N GLU A 176 1.82 -8.85 -17.98
CA GLU A 176 0.49 -8.63 -18.53
C GLU A 176 0.33 -7.21 -19.03
N GLU A 177 0.79 -6.23 -18.27
CA GLU A 177 0.74 -4.84 -18.70
C GLU A 177 1.55 -4.61 -19.97
N LEU A 178 2.72 -5.25 -20.08
CA LEU A 178 3.52 -5.22 -21.30
C LEU A 178 2.81 -5.90 -22.47
N LYS A 179 2.22 -7.10 -22.26
CA LYS A 179 1.44 -7.82 -23.28
C LYS A 179 0.19 -7.03 -23.72
N GLU A 180 -0.53 -6.39 -22.81
CA GLU A 180 -1.68 -5.55 -23.11
C GLU A 180 -1.28 -4.29 -23.88
N SER A 181 -0.18 -3.64 -23.47
CA SER A 181 0.37 -2.50 -24.21
C SER A 181 0.75 -2.90 -25.64
N ALA A 182 1.32 -4.09 -25.84
CA ALA A 182 1.64 -4.64 -27.16
C ALA A 182 0.40 -5.01 -27.99
N LYS A 183 -0.69 -5.46 -27.37
CA LYS A 183 -1.97 -5.71 -28.06
C LYS A 183 -2.57 -4.40 -28.57
N SER A 184 -2.49 -3.33 -27.79
CA SER A 184 -3.01 -2.00 -28.18
C SER A 184 -2.15 -1.29 -29.22
N ASP A 185 -0.84 -1.58 -29.27
CA ASP A 185 0.10 -1.06 -30.25
C ASP A 185 1.06 -2.16 -30.72
N PRO A 186 0.74 -2.88 -31.82
CA PRO A 186 1.53 -4.01 -32.32
C PRO A 186 3.00 -3.66 -32.63
N SER A 187 3.31 -2.38 -32.87
CA SER A 187 4.68 -1.93 -33.11
C SER A 187 5.57 -2.11 -31.86
N LYS A 188 4.97 -2.21 -30.67
CA LYS A 188 5.65 -2.41 -29.39
C LYS A 188 5.80 -3.88 -28.99
N ALA A 189 5.22 -4.82 -29.73
CA ALA A 189 5.22 -6.24 -29.36
C ALA A 189 6.63 -6.82 -29.20
N ARG A 190 7.55 -6.44 -30.09
CA ARG A 190 8.96 -6.86 -30.01
C ARG A 190 9.62 -6.32 -28.72
N THR A 191 9.49 -5.03 -28.46
CA THR A 191 10.07 -4.38 -27.27
C THR A 191 9.47 -4.94 -25.98
N ALA A 192 8.17 -5.26 -25.97
CA ALA A 192 7.51 -5.88 -24.84
C ALA A 192 8.09 -7.27 -24.53
N ASN A 193 8.26 -8.13 -25.56
CA ASN A 193 8.86 -9.45 -25.38
C ASN A 193 10.33 -9.37 -24.92
N GLU A 194 11.11 -8.46 -25.52
CA GLU A 194 12.49 -8.20 -25.09
C GLU A 194 12.55 -7.77 -23.62
N THR A 195 11.66 -6.85 -23.21
CA THR A 195 11.57 -6.37 -21.82
C THR A 195 11.17 -7.50 -20.85
N ILE A 196 10.24 -8.37 -21.26
CA ILE A 196 9.82 -9.53 -20.44
C ILE A 196 11.00 -10.47 -20.21
N GLU A 197 11.75 -10.81 -21.26
CA GLU A 197 12.92 -11.67 -21.14
C GLU A 197 14.03 -11.04 -20.27
N GLU A 198 14.27 -9.74 -20.41
CA GLU A 198 15.19 -9.00 -19.52
C GLU A 198 14.76 -9.12 -18.05
N ILE A 199 13.48 -8.89 -17.73
CA ILE A 199 12.94 -9.00 -16.36
C ILE A 199 13.06 -10.43 -15.83
N ARG A 200 12.79 -11.45 -16.66
CA ARG A 200 12.94 -12.85 -16.29
C ARG A 200 14.39 -13.21 -16.00
N SER A 201 15.33 -12.73 -16.82
CA SER A 201 16.77 -12.91 -16.58
C SER A 201 17.20 -12.28 -15.27
N PHE A 202 16.70 -11.09 -14.94
CA PHE A 202 16.93 -10.46 -13.64
C PHE A 202 16.43 -11.33 -12.48
N ALA A 203 15.18 -11.81 -12.55
CA ALA A 203 14.62 -12.68 -11.52
C ALA A 203 15.47 -13.96 -11.35
N LYS A 204 15.77 -14.67 -12.45
CA LYS A 204 16.63 -15.86 -12.45
C LYS A 204 17.95 -15.62 -11.73
N LEU A 205 18.65 -14.54 -12.08
CA LEU A 205 19.93 -14.21 -11.48
C LEU A 205 19.79 -13.89 -9.98
N ALA A 206 18.74 -13.17 -9.59
CA ALA A 206 18.46 -12.87 -8.19
C ALA A 206 18.28 -14.15 -7.35
N LEU A 207 17.52 -15.13 -7.86
CA LEU A 207 17.35 -16.43 -7.20
C LEU A 207 18.64 -17.26 -7.22
N LYS A 208 19.35 -17.31 -8.36
CA LYS A 208 20.67 -17.98 -8.49
C LYS A 208 21.62 -17.48 -7.40
N LYS A 209 21.78 -16.16 -7.26
CA LYS A 209 22.64 -15.56 -6.23
C LYS A 209 22.19 -15.89 -4.82
N LYS A 210 20.88 -15.93 -4.54
CA LYS A 210 20.37 -16.35 -3.23
C LYS A 210 20.71 -17.82 -2.91
N MET A 211 20.59 -18.72 -3.90
CA MET A 211 20.97 -20.13 -3.76
C MET A 211 22.46 -20.30 -3.53
N LEU A 212 23.30 -19.62 -4.32
CA LEU A 212 24.76 -19.61 -4.17
C LEU A 212 25.18 -19.11 -2.78
N ALA A 213 24.62 -17.99 -2.32
CA ALA A 213 24.89 -17.44 -0.99
C ALA A 213 24.48 -18.40 0.15
N SER A 214 23.56 -19.32 -0.11
CA SER A 214 23.11 -20.35 0.82
C SER A 214 23.93 -21.65 0.73
N GLY A 215 24.92 -21.72 -0.17
CA GLY A 215 25.84 -22.85 -0.34
C GLY A 215 25.39 -23.91 -1.34
N VAL A 216 24.43 -23.61 -2.22
CA VAL A 216 24.07 -24.48 -3.35
C VAL A 216 25.09 -24.28 -4.47
N SER A 217 25.49 -25.35 -5.17
CA SER A 217 26.44 -25.20 -6.28
C SER A 217 25.80 -24.52 -7.50
N GLU A 218 26.62 -23.85 -8.30
CA GLU A 218 26.20 -23.11 -9.49
C GLU A 218 25.48 -23.98 -10.50
N LYS A 219 26.09 -25.11 -10.87
CA LYS A 219 25.51 -26.07 -11.82
C LYS A 219 24.16 -26.62 -11.36
N LEU A 220 23.99 -26.85 -10.05
CA LEU A 220 22.73 -27.35 -9.51
C LEU A 220 21.65 -26.25 -9.44
N SER A 221 22.07 -25.00 -9.24
CA SER A 221 21.22 -23.82 -9.30
C SER A 221 20.68 -23.59 -10.72
N GLU A 222 21.54 -23.69 -11.73
CA GLU A 222 21.17 -23.59 -13.16
C GLU A 222 20.21 -24.71 -13.55
N LEU A 223 20.55 -25.95 -13.20
CA LEU A 223 19.68 -27.09 -13.44
C LEU A 223 18.30 -26.86 -12.83
N LEU A 224 18.19 -26.35 -11.60
CA LEU A 224 16.88 -26.05 -11.03
C LEU A 224 16.12 -25.01 -11.85
N LEU A 225 16.77 -23.90 -12.22
CA LEU A 225 16.15 -22.81 -12.97
C LEU A 225 15.63 -23.24 -14.35
N GLU A 226 16.24 -24.24 -14.99
CA GLU A 226 15.73 -24.82 -16.25
C GLU A 226 14.31 -25.40 -16.11
N TYR A 227 13.97 -25.92 -14.93
CA TYR A 227 12.69 -26.58 -14.64
C TYR A 227 11.66 -25.65 -13.96
N MET A 228 11.96 -24.35 -13.85
CA MET A 228 11.05 -23.36 -13.28
C MET A 228 10.35 -22.52 -14.35
N VAL A 229 9.15 -22.06 -14.03
CA VAL A 229 8.41 -20.99 -14.71
C VAL A 229 8.56 -19.71 -13.90
N PHE A 230 8.62 -18.61 -14.63
CA PHE A 230 8.86 -17.28 -14.11
C PHE A 230 7.60 -16.44 -14.31
N GLU A 231 6.91 -16.12 -13.22
CA GLU A 231 5.75 -15.22 -13.20
C GLU A 231 6.03 -14.12 -12.18
N VAL A 232 6.42 -12.94 -12.64
CA VAL A 232 6.65 -11.80 -11.73
C VAL A 232 5.31 -11.12 -11.43
N GLU A 233 4.89 -11.18 -10.17
CA GLU A 233 3.70 -10.51 -9.64
C GLU A 233 4.08 -9.70 -8.40
N PHE A 234 3.49 -8.52 -8.24
CA PHE A 234 3.57 -7.73 -7.03
C PHE A 234 2.17 -7.54 -6.43
N GLN A 235 2.06 -7.78 -5.13
CA GLN A 235 0.85 -7.59 -4.34
C GLN A 235 1.03 -6.46 -3.33
N ASP A 236 -0.06 -5.75 -3.05
CA ASP A 236 -0.24 -4.84 -1.92
C ASP A 236 0.91 -3.86 -1.72
N ALA A 237 1.17 -3.02 -2.72
CA ALA A 237 2.04 -1.87 -2.51
C ALA A 237 1.38 -0.95 -1.48
N SER A 238 2.06 -0.72 -0.36
CA SER A 238 1.43 -0.07 0.79
C SER A 238 2.37 0.85 1.54
N LEU A 239 1.77 1.85 2.19
CA LEU A 239 2.42 2.69 3.18
C LEU A 239 2.36 1.99 4.54
N ARG A 240 3.53 1.79 5.17
CA ARG A 240 3.66 1.19 6.50
C ARG A 240 4.56 2.05 7.38
N PHE A 241 4.38 1.93 8.69
CA PHE A 241 5.28 2.54 9.66
C PHE A 241 6.14 1.44 10.28
N GLU A 242 7.39 1.34 9.84
CA GLU A 242 8.35 0.31 10.26
C GLU A 242 9.55 0.99 10.93
N ASN A 243 9.97 0.53 12.11
CA ASN A 243 11.15 1.04 12.83
C ASN A 243 11.15 2.58 13.03
N ASN A 244 10.00 3.17 13.36
CA ASN A 244 9.80 4.62 13.47
C ASN A 244 9.97 5.42 12.16
N GLU A 245 9.82 4.75 11.01
CA GLU A 245 9.92 5.37 9.69
C GLU A 245 8.70 5.01 8.82
N LEU A 246 8.22 5.98 8.06
CA LEU A 246 7.23 5.73 7.02
C LEU A 246 7.92 5.12 5.80
N VAL A 247 7.45 3.97 5.34
CA VAL A 247 8.02 3.24 4.20
C VAL A 247 6.93 2.95 3.17
N ILE A 248 7.28 3.06 1.88
CA ILE A 248 6.53 2.41 0.81
C ILE A 248 7.09 1.00 0.68
N ARG A 249 6.26 0.00 0.97
CA ARG A 249 6.59 -1.40 0.86
C ARG A 249 5.84 -2.01 -0.31
N ILE A 250 6.57 -2.66 -1.20
CA ILE A 250 6.02 -3.33 -2.37
C ILE A 250 6.40 -4.79 -2.24
N GLU A 251 5.42 -5.65 -2.03
CA GLU A 251 5.63 -7.07 -1.85
C GLU A 251 5.57 -7.77 -3.21
N ALA A 252 6.62 -8.48 -3.58
CA ALA A 252 6.57 -9.39 -4.71
C ALA A 252 5.97 -10.72 -4.23
N LEU A 253 5.18 -11.40 -5.06
CA LEU A 253 4.96 -12.82 -4.85
C LEU A 253 6.21 -13.61 -5.24
N PRO A 254 6.39 -14.84 -4.73
CA PRO A 254 7.47 -15.72 -5.18
C PRO A 254 7.34 -15.90 -6.69
N PRO A 255 8.31 -15.42 -7.51
CA PRO A 255 8.11 -15.37 -8.95
C PRO A 255 8.49 -16.68 -9.64
N PHE A 256 8.82 -17.72 -8.88
CA PHE A 256 9.30 -19.00 -9.39
C PHE A 256 8.37 -20.12 -8.95
N PHE A 257 7.76 -20.72 -9.95
CA PHE A 257 6.93 -21.88 -9.77
C PHE A 257 7.53 -23.05 -10.57
N PRO A 258 7.41 -24.29 -10.10
CA PRO A 258 7.67 -25.46 -10.92
C PRO A 258 6.95 -25.36 -12.27
N ARG A 259 7.57 -25.81 -13.37
CA ARG A 259 6.86 -25.90 -14.67
C ARG A 259 5.52 -26.62 -14.49
N GLY A 260 4.46 -25.95 -14.95
CA GLY A 260 3.07 -26.40 -14.81
C GLY A 260 2.29 -25.76 -13.64
N PHE A 261 2.94 -25.10 -12.68
CA PHE A 261 2.25 -24.26 -11.68
C PHE A 261 2.14 -22.83 -12.21
N SER A 262 1.16 -22.56 -13.07
CA SER A 262 0.77 -21.18 -13.37
C SER A 262 -0.44 -20.81 -12.52
N SER A 263 -0.44 -19.59 -11.98
CA SER A 263 -1.62 -19.01 -11.32
C SER A 263 -2.87 -18.97 -12.22
N LYS A 264 -2.70 -19.12 -13.55
CA LYS A 264 -3.74 -18.94 -14.57
C LYS A 264 -4.07 -20.19 -15.38
N HIS A 265 -3.26 -21.23 -15.32
CA HIS A 265 -3.41 -22.45 -16.13
C HIS A 265 -3.28 -23.71 -15.27
N LEU A 266 -4.28 -23.94 -14.41
CA LEU A 266 -4.40 -25.14 -13.58
C LEU A 266 -4.81 -26.41 -14.36
N GLU A 267 -5.18 -26.28 -15.64
CA GLU A 267 -5.79 -27.37 -16.42
C GLU A 267 -4.79 -28.20 -17.26
N GLU A 268 -3.52 -27.79 -17.38
CA GLU A 268 -2.50 -28.48 -18.19
C GLU A 268 -1.16 -28.59 -17.46
N VAL A 269 -1.19 -29.06 -16.22
CA VAL A 269 0.03 -29.19 -15.42
C VAL A 269 0.80 -30.45 -15.82
N ASP A 270 1.91 -30.28 -16.55
CA ASP A 270 2.87 -31.37 -16.79
C ASP A 270 3.78 -31.56 -15.56
N TYR A 271 3.17 -32.02 -14.46
CA TYR A 271 3.82 -32.34 -13.20
C TYR A 271 5.00 -33.31 -13.39
N ASP A 272 4.97 -34.14 -14.43
CA ASP A 272 6.02 -35.13 -14.73
C ASP A 272 7.40 -34.44 -14.95
N GLU A 273 7.49 -33.26 -15.56
CA GLU A 273 8.81 -32.64 -15.85
C GLU A 273 9.55 -32.18 -14.59
N PHE A 274 8.91 -31.42 -13.69
CA PHE A 274 9.58 -30.93 -12.48
C PHE A 274 9.72 -32.01 -11.40
N ILE A 275 8.71 -32.88 -11.28
CA ILE A 275 8.71 -33.89 -10.22
C ILE A 275 9.55 -35.10 -10.58
N VAL A 276 9.58 -35.48 -11.85
CA VAL A 276 10.29 -36.68 -12.33
C VAL A 276 11.56 -36.29 -13.06
N GLY A 277 11.48 -35.30 -13.95
CA GLY A 277 12.62 -34.86 -14.76
C GLY A 277 13.76 -34.25 -13.93
N PHE A 278 13.48 -33.20 -13.14
CA PHE A 278 14.52 -32.54 -12.35
C PHE A 278 15.26 -33.50 -11.39
N PRO A 279 14.59 -34.35 -10.59
CA PRO A 279 15.27 -35.26 -9.66
C PRO A 279 16.14 -36.30 -10.36
N LEU A 280 15.68 -36.83 -11.50
CA LEU A 280 16.47 -37.77 -12.30
C LEU A 280 17.78 -37.13 -12.78
N VAL A 281 17.69 -35.94 -13.37
CA VAL A 281 18.87 -35.24 -13.87
C VAL A 281 19.80 -34.80 -12.73
N ALA A 282 19.23 -34.35 -11.60
CA ALA A 282 19.99 -34.00 -10.41
C ALA A 282 20.78 -35.20 -9.87
N LEU A 283 20.13 -36.37 -9.71
CA LEU A 283 20.78 -37.60 -9.26
C LEU A 283 21.88 -38.06 -10.24
N GLN A 284 21.66 -37.92 -11.55
CA GLN A 284 22.66 -38.30 -12.57
C GLN A 284 23.91 -37.41 -12.51
N ARG A 285 23.74 -36.10 -12.32
CA ARG A 285 24.81 -35.11 -12.54
C ARG A 285 25.49 -34.59 -11.27
N HIS A 286 24.84 -34.70 -10.11
CA HIS A 286 25.31 -34.06 -8.87
C HIS A 286 25.51 -35.05 -7.73
N SER A 287 26.39 -34.71 -6.81
CA SER A 287 26.68 -35.54 -5.63
C SER A 287 25.48 -35.58 -4.66
N PRO A 288 25.27 -36.68 -3.90
CA PRO A 288 24.23 -36.74 -2.87
C PRO A 288 24.32 -35.59 -1.87
N GLU A 289 25.53 -35.14 -1.55
CA GLU A 289 25.81 -34.05 -0.63
C GLU A 289 25.32 -32.70 -1.19
N GLU A 290 25.55 -32.43 -2.48
CA GLU A 290 25.03 -31.23 -3.15
C GLU A 290 23.49 -31.23 -3.23
N ILE A 291 22.89 -32.38 -3.58
CA ILE A 291 21.43 -32.53 -3.66
C ILE A 291 20.82 -32.33 -2.27
N LYS A 292 21.42 -32.94 -1.24
CA LYS A 292 20.96 -32.77 0.15
C LYS A 292 21.01 -31.31 0.56
N LYS A 293 22.10 -30.61 0.23
CA LYS A 293 22.27 -29.19 0.52
C LYS A 293 21.22 -28.32 -0.18
N LEU A 294 20.94 -28.59 -1.46
CA LEU A 294 19.86 -27.91 -2.19
C LEU A 294 18.52 -28.04 -1.46
N VAL A 295 18.18 -29.25 -1.03
CA VAL A 295 16.89 -29.57 -0.43
C VAL A 295 16.74 -28.94 0.95
N GLU A 296 17.80 -28.89 1.74
CA GLU A 296 17.82 -28.19 3.02
C GLU A 296 17.62 -26.69 2.88
N VAL A 297 18.13 -26.10 1.78
CA VAL A 297 18.04 -24.66 1.51
C VAL A 297 16.70 -24.27 0.89
N THR A 298 16.26 -25.03 -0.11
CA THR A 298 15.14 -24.67 -0.98
C THR A 298 13.84 -25.39 -0.62
N GLY A 299 13.93 -26.47 0.17
CA GLY A 299 12.77 -27.27 0.54
C GLY A 299 12.10 -28.01 -0.63
N ILE A 300 12.81 -28.24 -1.73
CA ILE A 300 12.25 -28.90 -2.92
C ILE A 300 11.60 -30.25 -2.54
N PRO A 301 10.32 -30.45 -2.87
CA PRO A 301 9.53 -31.62 -2.48
C PRO A 301 10.15 -32.98 -2.83
N ALA A 302 10.75 -33.08 -4.02
CA ALA A 302 11.18 -34.35 -4.60
C ALA A 302 12.17 -35.14 -3.73
N PHE A 303 12.95 -34.46 -2.91
CA PHE A 303 13.95 -35.07 -2.03
C PHE A 303 13.71 -34.72 -0.54
N LYS A 304 12.61 -34.03 -0.24
CA LYS A 304 12.30 -33.55 1.11
C LYS A 304 12.21 -34.72 2.08
N GLY A 305 12.93 -34.63 3.20
CA GLY A 305 12.93 -35.68 4.22
C GLY A 305 13.76 -36.93 3.90
N LEU A 306 14.47 -36.97 2.76
CA LEU A 306 15.45 -38.02 2.49
C LEU A 306 16.78 -37.71 3.19
N SER A 307 17.42 -38.74 3.74
CA SER A 307 18.81 -38.72 4.19
C SER A 307 19.77 -38.77 3.01
N GLU A 308 21.03 -38.38 3.22
CA GLU A 308 22.08 -38.46 2.20
C GLU A 308 22.30 -39.90 1.70
N GLU A 309 22.18 -40.89 2.58
CA GLU A 309 22.29 -42.32 2.23
C GLU A 309 21.12 -42.78 1.35
N GLU A 310 19.90 -42.30 1.60
CA GLU A 310 18.74 -42.57 0.74
C GLU A 310 18.89 -41.91 -0.63
N ILE A 311 19.46 -40.69 -0.70
CA ILE A 311 19.77 -40.01 -1.97
C ILE A 311 20.85 -40.78 -2.74
N ARG A 312 21.89 -41.26 -2.05
CA ARG A 312 22.96 -42.09 -2.64
C ARG A 312 22.39 -43.39 -3.22
N THR A 313 21.52 -44.04 -2.47
CA THR A 313 20.84 -45.28 -2.89
C THR A 313 19.97 -45.06 -4.14
N LEU A 314 19.23 -43.94 -4.20
CA LEU A 314 18.48 -43.54 -5.41
C LEU A 314 19.40 -43.28 -6.60
N LYS A 315 20.52 -42.58 -6.37
CA LYS A 315 21.48 -42.26 -7.42
C LYS A 315 22.07 -43.51 -8.06
N ASP A 316 22.50 -44.48 -7.24
CA ASP A 316 23.08 -45.73 -7.72
C ASP A 316 22.11 -46.50 -8.62
N VAL A 317 20.82 -46.51 -8.27
CA VAL A 317 19.79 -47.16 -9.08
C VAL A 317 19.52 -46.40 -10.38
N VAL A 318 19.43 -45.07 -10.33
CA VAL A 318 19.24 -44.25 -11.55
C VAL A 318 20.40 -44.47 -12.53
N VAL A 319 21.65 -44.51 -12.03
CA VAL A 319 22.85 -44.74 -12.85
C VAL A 319 22.89 -46.16 -13.44
N GLN A 320 22.49 -47.19 -12.68
CA GLN A 320 22.43 -48.57 -13.18
C GLN A 320 21.31 -48.79 -14.21
N SER A 321 20.28 -47.94 -14.17
CA SER A 321 19.09 -48.05 -15.00
C SER A 321 19.18 -47.22 -16.30
N GLU A 322 20.30 -47.28 -17.03
CA GLU A 322 20.63 -46.49 -18.26
C GLU A 322 19.50 -46.32 -19.30
N LYS A 323 18.40 -47.08 -19.21
CA LYS A 323 17.24 -47.10 -20.13
C LYS A 323 15.93 -46.53 -19.57
N THR A 324 15.88 -46.05 -18.33
CA THR A 324 14.60 -45.76 -17.67
C THR A 324 14.29 -44.25 -17.59
N GLN A 325 13.48 -43.75 -18.52
CA GLN A 325 13.08 -42.33 -18.61
C GLN A 325 11.96 -41.90 -17.64
N LYS A 326 11.51 -42.77 -16.71
CA LYS A 326 10.48 -42.44 -15.72
C LYS A 326 10.76 -43.11 -14.38
N ILE A 327 10.68 -42.36 -13.27
CA ILE A 327 10.81 -42.89 -11.90
C ILE A 327 9.79 -44.02 -11.63
N SER A 328 8.61 -43.98 -12.26
CA SER A 328 7.58 -45.02 -12.14
C SER A 328 8.04 -46.39 -12.63
N LYS A 329 8.96 -46.44 -13.59
CA LYS A 329 9.55 -47.69 -14.09
C LYS A 329 10.73 -48.18 -13.24
N LEU A 330 11.24 -47.38 -12.30
CA LEU A 330 12.23 -47.84 -11.31
C LEU A 330 11.58 -48.74 -10.24
N LEU A 331 10.28 -48.56 -9.98
CA LEU A 331 9.49 -49.46 -9.12
C LEU A 331 9.44 -50.89 -9.67
N ASP A 332 9.43 -51.06 -11.00
CA ASP A 332 9.35 -52.37 -11.66
C ASP A 332 10.71 -53.11 -11.72
N VAL A 333 11.82 -52.41 -11.53
CA VAL A 333 13.19 -52.95 -11.63
C VAL A 333 13.80 -53.22 -10.24
N SER A 334 13.24 -52.63 -9.19
CA SER A 334 13.74 -52.69 -7.82
C SER A 334 13.21 -53.92 -7.06
N GLY A 335 14.06 -54.94 -6.87
CA GLY A 335 13.80 -56.06 -5.95
C GLY A 335 14.16 -55.78 -4.48
N ASP A 336 14.55 -54.55 -4.14
CA ASP A 336 15.04 -54.15 -2.82
C ASP A 336 13.96 -53.39 -2.03
N ASP A 337 13.60 -53.90 -0.86
CA ASP A 337 12.59 -53.31 0.04
C ASP A 337 12.97 -51.89 0.51
N VAL A 338 14.26 -51.58 0.61
CA VAL A 338 14.75 -50.24 0.97
C VAL A 338 14.47 -49.26 -0.16
N MET A 339 14.75 -49.65 -1.40
CA MET A 339 14.46 -48.84 -2.58
C MET A 339 12.97 -48.60 -2.78
N LEU A 340 12.13 -49.61 -2.55
CA LEU A 340 10.68 -49.46 -2.57
C LEU A 340 10.19 -48.48 -1.50
N GLN A 341 10.80 -48.46 -0.31
CA GLN A 341 10.46 -47.49 0.73
C GLN A 341 10.90 -46.07 0.39
N VAL A 342 12.09 -45.90 -0.19
CA VAL A 342 12.58 -44.58 -0.62
C VAL A 342 11.77 -44.04 -1.79
N LEU A 343 11.48 -44.87 -2.80
CA LEU A 343 10.59 -44.50 -3.90
C LEU A 343 9.18 -44.19 -3.40
N ARG A 344 8.63 -44.94 -2.42
CA ARG A 344 7.34 -44.61 -1.79
C ARG A 344 7.39 -43.29 -1.01
N LYS A 345 8.50 -42.93 -0.37
CA LYS A 345 8.64 -41.60 0.28
C LYS A 345 8.66 -40.48 -0.75
N VAL A 346 9.43 -40.65 -1.82
CA VAL A 346 9.45 -39.72 -2.97
C VAL A 346 8.04 -39.61 -3.56
N TYR A 347 7.40 -40.72 -3.90
CA TYR A 347 6.02 -40.76 -4.41
C TYR A 347 4.99 -40.17 -3.44
N LYS A 348 5.11 -40.37 -2.13
CA LYS A 348 4.20 -39.78 -1.14
C LYS A 348 4.40 -38.26 -1.02
N ASN A 349 5.64 -37.78 -1.10
CA ASN A 349 5.94 -36.35 -1.19
C ASN A 349 5.45 -35.74 -2.51
N ILE A 350 5.24 -36.57 -3.54
CA ILE A 350 4.74 -36.22 -4.87
C ILE A 350 3.20 -36.31 -4.97
N GLU A 351 2.55 -37.30 -4.39
CA GLU A 351 1.08 -37.37 -4.31
C GLU A 351 0.52 -36.29 -3.37
N GLY A 352 1.27 -35.92 -2.32
CA GLY A 352 0.99 -34.71 -1.53
C GLY A 352 1.32 -33.39 -2.25
N PHE A 353 1.87 -33.47 -3.46
CA PHE A 353 2.16 -32.35 -4.37
C PHE A 353 1.10 -32.23 -5.47
N ASP A 354 0.01 -33.02 -5.42
CA ASP A 354 -1.22 -32.71 -6.13
C ASP A 354 -2.04 -31.73 -5.27
N PRO A 355 -1.90 -30.41 -5.45
CA PRO A 355 -2.78 -29.46 -4.77
C PRO A 355 -4.21 -29.77 -5.21
N VAL A 356 -5.04 -30.23 -4.29
CA VAL A 356 -6.49 -30.30 -4.51
C VAL A 356 -6.99 -28.87 -4.73
N PHE A 357 -7.07 -28.46 -5.99
CA PHE A 357 -7.73 -27.24 -6.41
C PHE A 357 -9.20 -27.56 -6.67
N ASP A 358 -10.01 -27.57 -5.62
CA ASP A 358 -11.45 -27.48 -5.80
C ASP A 358 -11.78 -26.04 -6.20
N SER A 359 -11.79 -25.78 -7.51
CA SER A 359 -11.84 -24.46 -8.16
C SER A 359 -13.14 -23.67 -7.93
N ALA A 360 -13.94 -24.03 -6.92
CA ALA A 360 -15.21 -23.38 -6.63
C ALA A 360 -15.31 -22.75 -5.23
N LEU A 361 -14.46 -23.08 -4.25
CA LEU A 361 -14.76 -22.75 -2.84
C LEU A 361 -13.54 -22.58 -1.89
N ASP A 362 -12.50 -21.80 -2.19
CA ASP A 362 -11.77 -21.11 -1.08
C ASP A 362 -10.83 -19.97 -1.54
N PRO A 363 -11.05 -18.71 -1.10
CA PRO A 363 -10.03 -17.67 -1.15
C PRO A 363 -8.88 -17.87 -0.13
N ASN A 364 -8.95 -18.90 0.73
CA ASN A 364 -7.84 -19.32 1.60
C ASN A 364 -7.04 -20.47 0.96
N PHE A 365 -6.41 -20.20 -0.18
CA PHE A 365 -5.49 -21.17 -0.79
C PHE A 365 -4.40 -21.58 0.23
N VAL A 366 -4.48 -22.81 0.74
CA VAL A 366 -3.47 -23.38 1.63
C VAL A 366 -2.39 -23.99 0.75
N ILE A 367 -1.27 -23.28 0.65
CA ILE A 367 -0.01 -23.78 0.10
C ILE A 367 0.29 -25.11 0.81
N PRO A 368 0.35 -26.26 0.11
CA PRO A 368 0.70 -27.53 0.75
C PRO A 368 2.02 -27.38 1.53
N ASP A 369 2.09 -27.93 2.76
CA ASP A 369 3.29 -27.89 3.63
C ASP A 369 4.58 -28.33 2.91
N ILE A 370 4.41 -29.11 1.85
CA ILE A 370 5.46 -29.62 0.98
C ILE A 370 6.14 -28.50 0.18
N ILE A 371 5.42 -27.47 -0.29
CA ILE A 371 5.97 -26.32 -1.07
C ILE A 371 6.14 -25.03 -0.26
N GLN A 372 5.69 -24.98 1.00
CA GLN A 372 5.82 -23.80 1.85
C GLN A 372 7.29 -23.39 2.05
N ASP A 373 8.20 -24.36 2.18
CA ASP A 373 9.64 -24.09 2.33
C ASP A 373 10.23 -23.44 1.07
N TRP A 374 9.80 -23.90 -0.11
CA TRP A 374 10.16 -23.27 -1.39
C TRP A 374 9.60 -21.86 -1.48
N VAL A 375 8.32 -21.66 -1.17
CA VAL A 375 7.68 -20.34 -1.18
C VAL A 375 8.36 -19.38 -0.22
N ASN A 376 8.78 -19.84 0.96
CA ASN A 376 9.53 -19.03 1.93
C ASN A 376 10.94 -18.69 1.41
N PHE A 377 11.61 -19.66 0.77
CA PHE A 377 12.96 -19.47 0.23
C PHE A 377 12.96 -18.61 -1.04
N ALA A 378 12.17 -18.95 -2.04
CA ALA A 378 11.95 -18.15 -3.25
C ALA A 378 11.36 -16.78 -2.89
N GLY A 379 10.56 -16.75 -1.82
CA GLY A 379 10.29 -15.64 -0.91
C GLY A 379 9.61 -14.43 -1.52
N THR A 380 8.58 -13.92 -0.84
CA THR A 380 7.99 -12.62 -1.19
C THR A 380 9.02 -11.49 -1.18
N GLU A 381 10.06 -11.60 -0.35
CA GLU A 381 11.08 -10.57 -0.22
C GLU A 381 12.09 -10.47 -1.37
N LEU A 382 12.18 -11.45 -2.27
CA LEU A 382 13.26 -11.49 -3.27
C LEU A 382 13.25 -10.21 -4.12
N LEU A 383 12.15 -9.95 -4.82
CA LEU A 383 11.99 -8.76 -5.65
C LEU A 383 11.29 -7.62 -4.90
N SER A 384 10.89 -7.81 -3.65
CA SER A 384 10.25 -6.77 -2.84
C SER A 384 11.14 -5.53 -2.68
N ILE A 385 10.51 -4.36 -2.64
CA ILE A 385 11.22 -3.10 -2.40
C ILE A 385 10.67 -2.42 -1.16
N ARG A 386 11.57 -1.78 -0.42
CA ARG A 386 11.24 -0.91 0.71
C ARG A 386 11.86 0.46 0.45
N ILE A 387 11.03 1.49 0.36
CA ILE A 387 11.45 2.86 0.09
C ILE A 387 11.12 3.68 1.33
N PRO A 388 12.10 4.01 2.20
CA PRO A 388 11.84 4.92 3.30
C PRO A 388 11.53 6.30 2.75
N ILE A 389 10.47 6.93 3.26
CA ILE A 389 9.99 8.21 2.76
C ILE A 389 9.87 9.26 3.87
N THR A 390 9.78 10.52 3.46
CA THR A 390 9.52 11.66 4.33
C THR A 390 8.58 12.61 3.61
N VAL A 391 7.52 13.04 4.28
CA VAL A 391 6.53 13.95 3.71
C VAL A 391 6.87 15.40 4.06
N LYS A 392 7.01 16.24 3.04
CA LYS A 392 7.19 17.69 3.19
C LYS A 392 5.98 18.41 2.60
N ASP A 393 5.94 19.73 2.73
CA ASP A 393 4.78 20.53 2.32
C ASP A 393 4.57 20.58 0.80
N ASP A 394 5.63 20.31 0.03
CA ASP A 394 5.60 20.36 -1.44
C ASP A 394 5.53 18.97 -2.09
N ALA A 395 6.12 17.94 -1.47
CA ALA A 395 6.19 16.59 -2.02
C ALA A 395 6.52 15.53 -0.96
N VAL A 396 6.46 14.26 -1.38
CA VAL A 396 6.98 13.09 -0.67
C VAL A 396 8.35 12.77 -1.23
N TYR A 397 9.35 12.64 -0.36
CA TYR A 397 10.73 12.38 -0.72
C TYR A 397 11.19 11.01 -0.24
N VAL A 398 12.12 10.40 -0.98
CA VAL A 398 12.88 9.27 -0.46
C VAL A 398 13.81 9.77 0.65
N LYS A 399 13.71 9.16 1.83
CA LYS A 399 14.40 9.60 3.04
C LYS A 399 15.91 9.66 2.83
N GLY A 400 16.54 10.73 3.31
CA GLY A 400 17.98 10.95 3.16
C GLY A 400 18.42 11.42 1.76
N THR A 401 17.47 11.70 0.86
CA THR A 401 17.77 12.16 -0.51
C THR A 401 16.90 13.37 -0.90
N ASN A 402 17.17 13.94 -2.08
CA ASN A 402 16.30 14.95 -2.71
C ASN A 402 15.37 14.35 -3.78
N ILE A 403 15.24 13.02 -3.84
CA ILE A 403 14.43 12.32 -4.85
C ILE A 403 12.97 12.41 -4.42
N LYS A 404 12.13 12.99 -5.28
CA LYS A 404 10.68 12.99 -5.09
C LYS A 404 10.10 11.64 -5.54
N VAL A 405 9.14 11.12 -4.79
CA VAL A 405 8.51 9.82 -5.09
C VAL A 405 7.60 9.90 -6.32
N ASP A 406 7.12 11.08 -6.68
CA ASP A 406 6.34 11.33 -7.90
C ASP A 406 7.23 11.69 -9.12
N ASP A 407 8.55 11.78 -8.95
CA ASP A 407 9.51 11.90 -10.05
C ASP A 407 9.94 10.50 -10.50
N THR A 408 9.26 9.99 -11.53
CA THR A 408 9.48 8.65 -12.08
C THR A 408 10.94 8.39 -12.44
N ILE A 409 11.65 9.36 -13.04
CA ILE A 409 13.03 9.13 -13.51
C ILE A 409 13.99 9.03 -12.32
N ALA A 410 13.85 9.93 -11.35
CA ALA A 410 14.71 9.92 -10.17
C ALA A 410 14.42 8.71 -9.27
N LEU A 411 13.14 8.34 -9.11
CA LEU A 411 12.73 7.16 -8.35
C LEU A 411 13.17 5.86 -9.04
N TRP A 412 13.05 5.78 -10.37
CA TRP A 412 13.59 4.67 -11.16
C TRP A 412 15.08 4.44 -10.87
N GLY A 413 15.90 5.50 -10.94
CA GLY A 413 17.33 5.42 -10.65
C GLY A 413 17.65 5.06 -9.20
N TYR A 414 16.76 5.36 -8.26
CA TYR A 414 16.87 4.87 -6.88
C TYR A 414 16.61 3.37 -6.79
N ILE A 415 15.46 2.90 -7.31
CA ILE A 415 15.06 1.49 -7.25
C ILE A 415 16.07 0.59 -7.99
N ALA A 416 16.55 1.03 -9.16
CA ALA A 416 17.53 0.28 -9.93
C ALA A 416 18.86 0.11 -9.15
N ARG A 417 19.31 1.16 -8.44
CA ARG A 417 20.51 1.07 -7.59
C ARG A 417 20.30 0.14 -6.40
N GLU A 418 19.13 0.15 -5.79
CA GLU A 418 18.78 -0.79 -4.71
C GLU A 418 18.87 -2.24 -5.20
N TYR A 419 18.30 -2.57 -6.36
CA TYR A 419 18.41 -3.92 -6.92
C TYR A 419 19.86 -4.28 -7.28
N LYS A 420 20.58 -3.38 -7.97
CA LYS A 420 21.98 -3.62 -8.33
C LYS A 420 22.86 -3.86 -7.10
N SER A 421 22.67 -3.09 -6.03
CA SER A 421 23.40 -3.27 -4.78
C SER A 421 23.02 -4.55 -4.05
N ARG A 422 21.72 -4.89 -3.99
CA ARG A 422 21.24 -6.08 -3.29
C ARG A 422 21.72 -7.37 -3.94
N PHE A 423 21.79 -7.39 -5.26
CA PHE A 423 22.16 -8.57 -6.04
C PHE A 423 23.54 -8.48 -6.64
N ASP A 424 24.38 -7.52 -6.21
CA ASP A 424 25.76 -7.36 -6.69
C ASP A 424 25.85 -7.39 -8.23
N LEU A 425 24.99 -6.63 -8.90
CA LEU A 425 25.00 -6.51 -10.36
C LEU A 425 26.08 -5.49 -10.75
N GLY A 426 27.29 -5.98 -11.00
CA GLY A 426 28.45 -5.18 -11.38
C GLY A 426 28.38 -4.58 -12.78
N GLU A 427 29.39 -3.77 -13.14
CA GLU A 427 29.54 -3.28 -14.52
C GLU A 427 29.92 -4.43 -15.47
N SER A 428 29.46 -4.35 -16.73
CA SER A 428 29.72 -5.33 -17.79
C SER A 428 31.21 -5.70 -17.85
N SER A 429 31.50 -6.99 -18.05
CA SER A 429 32.85 -7.53 -18.05
C SER A 429 33.72 -6.96 -19.17
N ALA A 430 35.04 -7.11 -19.00
CA ALA A 430 36.08 -6.60 -19.89
C ALA A 430 35.86 -7.03 -21.36
N PRO A 431 36.33 -6.23 -22.35
CA PRO A 431 36.15 -6.52 -23.76
C PRO A 431 36.67 -7.91 -24.13
N ILE A 432 35.81 -8.71 -24.75
CA ILE A 432 36.11 -10.07 -25.20
C ILE A 432 36.61 -10.01 -26.66
N ASP A 433 37.68 -10.73 -26.96
CA ASP A 433 38.22 -10.86 -28.31
C ASP A 433 37.38 -11.85 -29.13
N PHE A 434 36.59 -11.32 -30.06
CA PHE A 434 35.67 -12.11 -30.89
C PHE A 434 36.37 -12.89 -32.01
N GLU A 435 37.68 -12.70 -32.24
CA GLU A 435 38.38 -13.33 -33.37
C GLU A 435 38.82 -14.77 -33.09
N ASN A 436 38.94 -15.20 -31.82
CA ASN A 436 39.31 -16.57 -31.43
C ASN A 436 38.57 -17.04 -30.17
N LEU A 437 37.30 -17.45 -30.32
CA LEU A 437 36.50 -17.96 -29.19
C LEU A 437 36.79 -19.44 -28.92
N SER A 438 37.34 -19.76 -27.74
CA SER A 438 37.31 -21.12 -27.18
C SER A 438 35.95 -21.42 -26.54
N ASP A 439 35.65 -22.70 -26.25
CA ASP A 439 34.43 -23.08 -25.51
C ASP A 439 34.35 -22.38 -24.15
N GLU A 440 35.49 -22.19 -23.47
CA GLU A 440 35.57 -21.44 -22.21
C GLU A 440 35.29 -19.94 -22.40
N ASP A 441 35.62 -19.38 -23.57
CA ASP A 441 35.28 -17.98 -23.90
C ASP A 441 33.80 -17.83 -24.25
N ILE A 442 33.17 -18.86 -24.83
CA ILE A 442 31.73 -18.91 -25.09
C ILE A 442 30.95 -18.94 -23.76
N ASP A 443 31.35 -19.78 -22.81
CA ASP A 443 30.70 -19.83 -21.49
C ASP A 443 30.84 -18.48 -20.76
N LYS A 444 32.04 -17.87 -20.77
CA LYS A 444 32.26 -16.52 -20.21
C LYS A 444 31.44 -15.44 -20.92
N LEU A 445 31.26 -15.54 -22.24
CA LEU A 445 30.39 -14.65 -23.02
C LEU A 445 28.93 -14.80 -22.61
N LEU A 446 28.45 -16.03 -22.45
CA LEU A 446 27.08 -16.31 -22.04
C LEU A 446 26.81 -15.73 -20.64
N ASP A 447 27.70 -15.97 -19.67
CA ASP A 447 27.61 -15.40 -18.33
C ASP A 447 27.57 -13.87 -18.35
N SER A 448 28.41 -13.25 -19.19
CA SER A 448 28.43 -11.81 -19.40
C SER A 448 27.10 -11.29 -19.95
N VAL A 449 26.55 -11.96 -20.96
CA VAL A 449 25.27 -11.59 -21.58
C VAL A 449 24.12 -11.75 -20.60
N GLU A 450 24.09 -12.84 -19.82
CA GLU A 450 23.07 -13.06 -18.80
C GLU A 450 23.11 -11.97 -17.71
N ASN A 451 24.31 -11.58 -17.27
CA ASN A 451 24.46 -10.48 -16.32
C ASN A 451 24.02 -9.14 -16.91
N GLU A 452 24.33 -8.87 -18.18
CA GLU A 452 23.86 -7.65 -18.87
C GLU A 452 22.33 -7.62 -19.02
N LEU A 453 21.72 -8.76 -19.39
CA LEU A 453 20.27 -8.92 -19.46
C LEU A 453 19.63 -8.71 -18.09
N ALA A 454 20.23 -9.23 -17.02
CA ALA A 454 19.74 -9.02 -15.66
C ALA A 454 19.85 -7.55 -15.20
N ILE A 455 20.93 -6.85 -15.57
CA ILE A 455 21.07 -5.40 -15.31
C ILE A 455 19.96 -4.63 -16.02
N LYS A 456 19.74 -4.90 -17.31
CA LYS A 456 18.65 -4.29 -18.09
C LYS A 456 17.30 -4.64 -17.48
N GLY A 457 17.07 -5.90 -17.10
CA GLY A 457 15.86 -6.36 -16.45
C GLY A 457 15.54 -5.63 -15.15
N ALA A 458 16.55 -5.45 -14.29
CA ALA A 458 16.43 -4.67 -13.06
C ALA A 458 16.03 -3.22 -13.38
N GLU A 459 16.65 -2.60 -14.39
CA GLU A 459 16.32 -1.23 -14.82
C GLU A 459 14.89 -1.12 -15.36
N LYS A 460 14.45 -2.06 -16.21
CA LYS A 460 13.09 -2.08 -16.77
C LYS A 460 12.04 -2.28 -15.69
N LEU A 461 12.26 -3.25 -14.80
CA LEU A 461 11.35 -3.50 -13.68
C LEU A 461 11.25 -2.28 -12.76
N SER A 462 12.40 -1.66 -12.45
CA SER A 462 12.46 -0.43 -11.65
C SER A 462 11.68 0.71 -12.30
N LEU A 463 11.75 0.85 -13.63
CA LEU A 463 11.01 1.87 -14.35
C LEU A 463 9.50 1.63 -14.25
N LEU A 464 9.05 0.38 -14.46
CA LEU A 464 7.63 0.03 -14.34
C LEU A 464 7.10 0.30 -12.92
N LEU A 465 7.84 -0.14 -11.89
CA LEU A 465 7.48 0.08 -10.50
C LEU A 465 7.46 1.57 -10.14
N SER A 466 8.48 2.33 -10.54
CA SER A 466 8.51 3.78 -10.29
C SER A 466 7.32 4.51 -10.93
N THR A 467 6.89 4.06 -12.12
CA THR A 467 5.72 4.61 -12.82
C THR A 467 4.46 4.31 -12.03
N LYS A 468 4.27 3.06 -11.59
CA LYS A 468 3.11 2.66 -10.77
C LYS A 468 3.02 3.39 -9.45
N ILE A 469 4.15 3.52 -8.75
CA ILE A 469 4.22 4.27 -7.49
C ILE A 469 3.87 5.74 -7.73
N ALA A 470 4.48 6.37 -8.75
CA ALA A 470 4.25 7.78 -9.05
C ALA A 470 2.79 8.05 -9.43
N ASP A 471 2.18 7.19 -10.25
CA ASP A 471 0.78 7.32 -10.65
C ASP A 471 -0.16 7.14 -9.45
N ALA A 472 0.07 6.13 -8.61
CA ALA A 472 -0.72 5.89 -7.41
C ALA A 472 -0.57 7.00 -6.37
N ILE A 473 0.65 7.54 -6.17
CA ILE A 473 0.90 8.51 -5.10
C ILE A 473 0.40 9.92 -5.45
N ARG A 474 0.41 10.28 -6.75
CA ARG A 474 0.02 11.62 -7.24
C ARG A 474 -1.50 11.83 -7.22
N THR A 475 -2.28 10.79 -6.93
CA THR A 475 -3.74 10.91 -6.87
C THR A 475 -4.18 11.76 -5.69
N SER A 476 -5.50 11.95 -5.62
CA SER A 476 -6.16 12.55 -4.49
C SER A 476 -7.02 11.51 -3.79
N GLU A 477 -6.97 11.48 -2.47
CA GLU A 477 -7.72 10.51 -1.68
C GLU A 477 -8.88 11.16 -0.92
N VAL A 478 -9.98 10.42 -0.79
CA VAL A 478 -11.18 10.85 -0.06
C VAL A 478 -11.23 10.17 1.29
N PHE A 479 -11.05 10.95 2.36
CA PHE A 479 -11.26 10.48 3.71
C PHE A 479 -12.59 10.98 4.26
N THR A 480 -13.32 10.12 4.95
CA THR A 480 -14.58 10.49 5.60
C THR A 480 -14.41 10.43 7.11
N THR A 481 -14.80 11.50 7.81
CA THR A 481 -14.97 11.48 9.27
C THR A 481 -16.41 11.78 9.65
N THR A 482 -16.75 11.68 10.93
CA THR A 482 -18.06 12.11 11.44
C THR A 482 -17.88 13.15 12.52
N LEU A 483 -18.72 14.19 12.48
CA LEU A 483 -18.71 15.29 13.45
C LEU A 483 -20.15 15.80 13.66
N PRO A 484 -20.50 16.32 14.84
CA PRO A 484 -21.70 17.13 15.01
C PRO A 484 -21.81 18.26 13.98
N HIS A 485 -22.97 18.43 13.37
CA HIS A 485 -23.22 19.49 12.39
C HIS A 485 -23.02 20.89 13.01
N GLY A 486 -23.37 21.05 14.29
CA GLY A 486 -23.11 22.27 15.02
C GLY A 486 -21.61 22.61 15.15
N PHE A 487 -20.74 21.61 15.32
CA PHE A 487 -19.28 21.85 15.35
C PHE A 487 -18.74 22.27 13.98
N ILE A 488 -19.22 21.67 12.89
CA ILE A 488 -18.86 22.10 11.53
C ILE A 488 -19.20 23.58 11.34
N SER A 489 -20.40 23.98 11.77
CA SER A 489 -20.87 25.35 11.65
C SER A 489 -20.08 26.32 12.54
N ILE A 490 -19.71 25.92 13.76
CA ILE A 490 -18.87 26.72 14.66
C ILE A 490 -17.46 26.92 14.08
N LEU A 491 -16.85 25.87 13.52
CA LEU A 491 -15.55 26.01 12.83
C LEU A 491 -15.65 27.03 11.70
N ARG A 492 -16.65 26.91 10.81
CA ARG A 492 -16.86 27.86 9.71
C ARG A 492 -17.12 29.28 10.21
N LEU A 493 -17.92 29.42 11.26
CA LEU A 493 -18.30 30.72 11.82
C LEU A 493 -17.09 31.48 12.38
N PHE A 494 -16.24 30.82 13.17
CA PHE A 494 -15.12 31.47 13.85
C PHE A 494 -13.86 31.58 12.97
N THR A 495 -13.62 30.61 12.09
CA THR A 495 -12.40 30.59 11.26
C THR A 495 -12.64 31.10 9.85
N GLY A 496 -13.88 31.07 9.36
CA GLY A 496 -14.19 31.27 7.95
C GLY A 496 -13.75 30.15 7.02
N LYS A 497 -13.22 29.05 7.56
CA LYS A 497 -12.63 27.94 6.83
C LYS A 497 -13.53 26.71 6.90
N SER A 498 -13.51 25.92 5.83
CA SER A 498 -14.06 24.57 5.79
C SER A 498 -13.22 23.61 6.66
N PRO A 499 -13.77 22.46 7.09
CA PRO A 499 -13.01 21.43 7.78
C PRO A 499 -11.73 21.02 7.04
N LYS A 500 -11.81 20.86 5.71
CA LYS A 500 -10.65 20.51 4.87
C LYS A 500 -9.53 21.55 4.98
N GLU A 501 -9.86 22.83 4.89
CA GLU A 501 -8.85 23.91 4.98
C GLU A 501 -8.18 23.94 6.36
N ILE A 502 -8.94 23.69 7.43
CA ILE A 502 -8.39 23.61 8.79
C ILE A 502 -7.39 22.45 8.91
N ILE A 503 -7.72 21.28 8.34
CA ILE A 503 -6.80 20.14 8.31
C ILE A 503 -5.54 20.46 7.51
N VAL A 504 -5.68 21.05 6.32
CA VAL A 504 -4.53 21.41 5.47
C VAL A 504 -3.62 22.42 6.18
N ASP A 505 -4.19 23.42 6.86
CA ASP A 505 -3.41 24.40 7.63
C ASP A 505 -2.70 23.78 8.82
N TYR A 506 -3.33 22.81 9.50
CA TYR A 506 -2.68 22.04 10.56
C TYR A 506 -1.48 21.26 10.01
N LEU A 507 -1.66 20.61 8.86
CA LEU A 507 -0.61 19.81 8.23
C LEU A 507 0.54 20.65 7.65
N ARG A 508 0.42 21.98 7.51
CA ARG A 508 1.51 22.86 7.05
C ARG A 508 2.42 23.36 8.17
N ARG A 509 2.02 23.14 9.43
CA ARG A 509 2.83 23.47 10.61
C ARG A 509 3.80 22.34 10.89
#